data_AF-X1K6M0-F1
#
_entry.id   AF-X1K6M0-F1
#
_cell.length_a   1.000
_cell.length_b   1.000
_cell.length_c   1.000
_cell.angle_alpha   90.00
_cell.angle_beta   90.00
_cell.angle_gamma   90.00
#
_symmetry.space_group_name_H-M   'P 1'
#
loop_
_entity.id
_entity.type
_entity.pdbx_description
1 polymer ?
#
loop_
_entity_poly.entity_id
_entity_poly.type
_entity_poly.pdbx_seq_one_letter_code
_entity_poly.pdbx_strand_id
1 'polypeptide(L)'
;KKDALTTLETKLSTLRTTLRTLSDAGELRAFSVASSDSDYLTADASYNAFEGNHTVVINQLANAERWVHTAGEKYAEDYVGEGTFIYSYNYKETSITTTATTTLEDLVGLINNDANNPGVTATLLYYNDAYHLVLNGNEAGTDYQVKINLGDTEVMKSNSEFTYNNDNATLSTKIMDLDSISLVRVISLLLLSVTSCRCSVTP
;
A
#
# COMPACT_ATOMS: atom_id res chain seq x y z
N LYS A 1 36.42 48.51 12.26
CA LYS A 1 35.45 48.41 13.39
C LYS A 1 34.23 47.56 13.01
N LYS A 2 33.60 47.79 11.84
CA LYS A 2 32.48 46.98 11.34
C LYS A 2 32.83 45.48 11.16
N ASP A 3 34.00 45.18 10.63
CA ASP A 3 34.42 43.78 10.37
C ASP A 3 34.62 42.96 11.65
N ALA A 4 35.13 43.58 12.71
CA ALA A 4 35.29 42.94 14.02
C ALA A 4 33.93 42.61 14.66
N LEU A 5 32.92 43.48 14.46
CA LEU A 5 31.56 43.25 14.94
C LEU A 5 30.88 42.13 14.15
N THR A 6 30.97 42.15 12.81
CA THR A 6 30.44 41.07 11.95
C THR A 6 31.06 39.70 12.29
N THR A 7 32.38 39.68 12.56
CA THR A 7 33.08 38.46 12.97
C THR A 7 32.57 37.95 14.32
N LEU A 8 32.36 38.84 15.29
CA LEU A 8 31.81 38.49 16.60
C LEU A 8 30.39 37.96 16.49
N GLU A 9 29.53 38.61 15.69
CA GLU A 9 28.15 38.17 15.42
C GLU A 9 28.13 36.76 14.81
N THR A 10 29.02 36.49 13.84
CA THR A 10 29.15 35.17 13.20
C THR A 10 29.58 34.10 14.21
N LYS A 11 30.57 34.39 15.06
CA LYS A 11 31.04 33.47 16.09
C LYS A 11 29.95 33.20 17.15
N LEU A 12 29.21 34.22 17.56
CA LEU A 12 28.14 34.08 18.55
C LEU A 12 26.95 33.32 17.96
N SER A 13 26.64 33.53 16.68
CA SER A 13 25.65 32.75 15.93
C SER A 13 26.06 31.26 15.86
N THR A 14 27.32 31.00 15.51
CA THR A 14 27.87 29.63 15.46
C THR A 14 27.76 28.95 16.82
N LEU A 15 28.22 29.61 17.89
CA LEU A 15 28.14 29.09 19.25
C LEU A 15 26.69 28.80 19.68
N ARG A 16 25.75 29.71 19.35
CA ARG A 16 24.32 29.50 19.63
C ARG A 16 23.78 28.28 18.92
N THR A 17 24.17 28.04 17.67
CA THR A 17 23.78 26.85 16.93
C THR A 17 24.36 25.59 17.57
N THR A 18 25.64 25.59 17.97
CA THR A 18 26.26 24.42 18.62
C THR A 18 25.61 24.09 19.96
N LEU A 19 25.26 25.12 20.75
CA LEU A 19 24.55 24.94 22.02
C LEU A 19 23.13 24.42 21.83
N ARG A 20 22.44 24.80 20.75
CA ARG A 20 21.12 24.25 20.40
C ARG A 20 21.21 22.76 20.05
N THR A 21 22.20 22.37 19.26
CA THR A 21 22.46 20.95 18.96
C THR A 21 22.77 20.16 20.24
N LEU A 22 23.60 20.71 21.14
CA LEU A 22 23.92 20.03 22.41
C LEU A 22 22.73 19.99 23.39
N SER A 23 21.80 20.94 23.30
CA SER A 23 20.58 20.95 24.13
C SER A 23 19.51 19.95 23.64
N ASP A 24 19.72 19.32 22.47
CA ASP A 24 18.84 18.28 21.98
C ASP A 24 19.07 16.98 22.77
N ALA A 25 18.10 16.64 23.64
CA ALA A 25 18.16 15.45 24.47
C ALA A 25 18.17 14.14 23.64
N GLY A 26 17.73 14.17 22.38
CA GLY A 26 17.80 13.01 21.48
C GLY A 26 19.24 12.67 21.09
N GLU A 27 20.06 13.68 20.82
CA GLU A 27 21.49 13.53 20.50
C GLU A 27 22.31 13.11 21.72
N LEU A 28 21.89 13.51 22.92
CA LEU A 28 22.56 13.14 24.17
C LEU A 28 22.36 11.66 24.55
N ARG A 29 21.38 10.98 23.95
CA ARG A 29 21.11 9.55 24.14
C ARG A 29 21.03 8.85 22.78
N ALA A 30 22.09 8.99 22.00
CA ALA A 30 22.26 8.28 20.74
C ALA A 30 22.63 6.81 20.97
N PHE A 31 21.96 5.91 20.25
CA PHE A 31 22.29 4.49 20.20
C PHE A 31 22.86 4.14 18.83
N SER A 32 23.85 3.24 18.81
CA SER A 32 24.38 2.66 17.58
C SER A 32 23.85 1.24 17.45
N VAL A 33 23.53 0.84 16.22
CA VAL A 33 23.06 -0.50 15.90
C VAL A 33 24.07 -1.16 14.97
N ALA A 34 24.39 -2.42 15.26
CA ALA A 34 25.14 -3.29 14.38
C ALA A 34 24.28 -4.51 14.04
N SER A 35 24.15 -4.80 12.75
CA SER A 35 23.54 -6.04 12.28
C SER A 35 24.61 -7.09 12.06
N SER A 36 24.32 -8.36 12.38
CA SER A 36 25.21 -9.47 12.03
C SER A 36 25.24 -9.74 10.53
N ASP A 37 24.20 -9.31 9.80
CA ASP A 37 24.09 -9.47 8.36
C ASP A 37 23.33 -8.29 7.74
N SER A 38 24.08 -7.27 7.32
CA SER A 38 23.55 -6.02 6.79
C SER A 38 22.94 -6.14 5.40
N ASP A 39 23.23 -7.23 4.67
CA ASP A 39 22.67 -7.45 3.33
C ASP A 39 21.19 -7.86 3.41
N TYR A 40 20.78 -8.47 4.54
CA TYR A 40 19.39 -8.90 4.77
C TYR A 40 18.61 -8.00 5.73
N LEU A 41 19.27 -7.38 6.71
CA LEU A 41 18.60 -6.53 7.70
C LEU A 41 19.51 -5.40 8.15
N THR A 42 19.06 -4.18 7.95
CA THR A 42 19.58 -2.97 8.61
C THR A 42 18.56 -2.46 9.63
N ALA A 43 19.04 -1.80 10.67
CA ALA A 43 18.19 -1.22 11.69
C ALA A 43 18.79 0.09 12.20
N ASP A 44 17.91 1.04 12.52
CA ASP A 44 18.25 2.32 13.13
C ASP A 44 17.66 2.39 14.54
N ALA A 45 18.37 3.03 15.46
CA ALA A 45 17.91 3.23 16.83
C ALA A 45 17.66 4.72 17.12
N SER A 46 16.48 5.01 17.66
CA SER A 46 16.12 6.32 18.16
C SER A 46 16.47 6.47 19.64
N TYR A 47 16.39 7.70 20.17
CA TYR A 47 16.73 8.04 21.56
C TYR A 47 15.91 7.30 22.64
N ASN A 48 14.78 6.69 22.26
CA ASN A 48 13.93 5.87 23.13
C ASN A 48 14.20 4.36 22.99
N ALA A 49 15.17 3.94 22.16
CA ALA A 49 15.56 2.55 22.04
C ALA A 49 16.08 1.99 23.37
N PHE A 50 15.93 0.68 23.53
CA PHE A 50 16.47 -0.06 24.66
C PHE A 50 17.80 -0.69 24.27
N GLU A 51 18.77 -0.61 25.16
CA GLU A 51 20.10 -1.19 24.94
C GLU A 51 20.06 -2.72 25.02
N GLY A 52 20.62 -3.38 24.00
CA GLY A 52 20.80 -4.83 24.04
C GLY A 52 20.98 -5.50 22.68
N ASN A 53 21.18 -6.81 22.73
CA ASN A 53 21.24 -7.66 21.56
C ASN A 53 19.85 -8.21 21.25
N HIS A 54 19.43 -8.11 19.98
CA HIS A 54 18.14 -8.59 19.51
C HIS A 54 18.34 -9.70 18.49
N THR A 55 17.67 -10.84 18.69
CA THR A 55 17.61 -11.91 17.69
C THR A 55 16.37 -11.71 16.83
N VAL A 56 16.57 -11.55 15.52
CA VAL A 56 15.50 -11.39 14.54
C VAL A 56 15.54 -12.58 13.59
N VAL A 57 14.39 -13.22 13.39
CA VAL A 57 14.22 -14.31 12.42
C VAL A 57 13.25 -13.85 11.36
N ILE A 58 13.72 -13.81 10.11
CA ILE A 58 12.93 -13.39 8.95
C ILE A 58 12.40 -14.64 8.25
N ASN A 59 11.11 -14.92 8.39
CA ASN A 59 10.46 -16.07 7.75
C ASN A 59 9.93 -15.73 6.36
N GLN A 60 9.36 -14.53 6.19
CA GLN A 60 8.75 -14.06 4.95
C GLN A 60 8.82 -12.54 4.89
N LEU A 61 9.06 -11.99 3.70
CA LEU A 61 8.98 -10.56 3.45
C LEU A 61 7.53 -10.15 3.20
N ALA A 62 7.14 -8.99 3.73
CA ALA A 62 5.89 -8.37 3.33
C ALA A 62 5.97 -8.00 1.84
N ASN A 63 4.92 -8.32 1.09
CA ASN A 63 4.77 -7.92 -0.31
C ASN A 63 3.56 -7.00 -0.44
N ALA A 64 3.61 -6.09 -1.40
CA ALA A 64 2.45 -5.29 -1.77
C ALA A 64 1.42 -6.16 -2.51
N GLU A 65 0.13 -5.97 -2.18
CA GLU A 65 -0.94 -6.71 -2.85
C GLU A 65 -1.07 -6.27 -4.31
N ARG A 66 -1.30 -7.22 -5.20
CA ARG A 66 -1.67 -6.97 -6.60
C ARG A 66 -2.94 -7.75 -6.93
N TRP A 67 -3.95 -7.03 -7.38
CA TRP A 67 -5.17 -7.61 -7.93
C TRP A 67 -5.19 -7.42 -9.45
N VAL A 68 -5.64 -8.44 -10.19
CA VAL A 68 -5.71 -8.42 -11.65
C VAL A 68 -7.10 -8.85 -12.09
N HIS A 69 -7.74 -8.05 -12.93
CA HIS A 69 -9.02 -8.38 -13.55
C HIS A 69 -8.86 -9.55 -14.51
N THR A 70 -9.61 -10.63 -14.31
CA THR A 70 -9.38 -11.90 -15.03
C THR A 70 -9.99 -11.94 -16.43
N ALA A 71 -11.17 -11.35 -16.66
CA ALA A 71 -11.83 -11.44 -17.97
C ALA A 71 -11.04 -10.68 -19.04
N GLY A 72 -10.53 -9.50 -18.69
CA GLY A 72 -9.85 -8.60 -19.61
C GLY A 72 -10.78 -8.06 -20.70
N GLU A 73 -10.39 -6.94 -21.32
CA GLU A 73 -11.12 -6.35 -22.45
C GLU A 73 -10.26 -6.38 -23.71
N LYS A 74 -10.87 -6.33 -24.89
CA LYS A 74 -10.12 -6.43 -26.15
C LYS A 74 -9.27 -5.18 -26.41
N TYR A 75 -9.79 -4.02 -26.01
CA TYR A 75 -9.16 -2.72 -26.18
C TYR A 75 -9.19 -1.92 -24.87
N ALA A 76 -8.28 -0.96 -24.73
CA ALA A 76 -8.26 -0.07 -23.57
C ALA A 76 -9.42 0.94 -23.59
N GLU A 77 -9.96 1.19 -24.78
CA GLU A 77 -11.07 2.10 -25.04
C GLU A 77 -12.43 1.40 -24.91
N ASP A 78 -12.46 0.09 -24.62
CA ASP A 78 -13.71 -0.63 -24.37
C ASP A 78 -14.41 -0.07 -23.13
N TYR A 79 -15.73 0.07 -23.22
CA TYR A 79 -16.54 0.68 -22.17
C TYR A 79 -16.72 -0.25 -20.98
N VAL A 80 -16.60 0.30 -19.77
CA VAL A 80 -16.71 -0.45 -18.52
C VAL A 80 -18.13 -0.60 -18.01
N GLY A 81 -19.07 0.14 -18.61
CA GLY A 81 -20.46 0.26 -18.19
C GLY A 81 -20.70 1.43 -17.22
N GLU A 82 -21.98 1.77 -17.05
CA GLU A 82 -22.44 2.68 -16.01
C GLU A 82 -22.59 1.93 -14.68
N GLY A 83 -22.15 2.56 -13.59
CA GLY A 83 -22.31 1.99 -12.27
C GLY A 83 -21.25 2.47 -11.29
N THR A 84 -21.10 1.75 -10.18
CA THR A 84 -20.07 2.04 -9.18
C THR A 84 -19.05 0.91 -9.11
N PHE A 85 -17.77 1.25 -9.09
CA PHE A 85 -16.67 0.33 -8.78
C PHE A 85 -16.24 0.53 -7.32
N ILE A 86 -16.39 -0.50 -6.49
CA ILE A 86 -16.11 -0.39 -5.05
C ILE A 86 -14.94 -1.31 -4.67
N TYR A 87 -13.91 -0.72 -4.10
CA TYR A 87 -12.76 -1.45 -3.58
C TYR A 87 -12.39 -0.94 -2.19
N SER A 88 -11.73 -1.79 -1.42
CA SER A 88 -11.15 -1.42 -0.12
C SER A 88 -9.67 -1.74 -0.06
N TYR A 89 -8.94 -0.90 0.64
CA TYR A 89 -7.52 -1.03 0.89
C TYR A 89 -7.17 -0.29 2.19
N ASN A 90 -6.29 -0.87 3.01
CA ASN A 90 -5.94 -0.33 4.33
C ASN A 90 -7.19 -0.02 5.20
N TYR A 91 -8.16 -0.95 5.19
CA TYR A 91 -9.45 -0.82 5.90
C TYR A 91 -10.33 0.37 5.48
N LYS A 92 -9.99 1.08 4.40
CA LYS A 92 -10.79 2.17 3.84
C LYS A 92 -11.46 1.68 2.56
N GLU A 93 -12.77 1.89 2.46
CA GLU A 93 -13.55 1.65 1.25
C GLU A 93 -13.60 2.91 0.39
N THR A 94 -13.48 2.71 -0.92
CA THR A 94 -13.53 3.75 -1.95
C THR A 94 -14.46 3.30 -3.06
N SER A 95 -15.32 4.23 -3.49
CA SER A 95 -16.28 4.04 -4.57
C SER A 95 -15.95 4.97 -5.73
N ILE A 96 -15.80 4.41 -6.94
CA ILE A 96 -15.59 5.16 -8.17
C ILE A 96 -16.85 5.03 -9.02
N THR A 97 -17.50 6.14 -9.31
CA THR A 97 -18.67 6.15 -10.20
C THR A 97 -18.22 6.27 -11.65
N THR A 98 -18.77 5.43 -12.51
CA THR A 98 -18.53 5.43 -13.96
C THR A 98 -19.83 5.72 -14.70
N THR A 99 -19.72 6.18 -15.94
CA THR A 99 -20.85 6.40 -16.85
C THR A 99 -20.81 5.38 -17.98
N ALA A 100 -21.89 5.29 -18.77
CA ALA A 100 -21.97 4.40 -19.92
C ALA A 100 -20.86 4.61 -20.98
N THR A 101 -20.18 5.76 -20.95
CA THR A 101 -19.08 6.10 -21.86
C THR A 101 -17.69 6.01 -21.21
N THR A 102 -17.59 5.62 -19.94
CA THR A 102 -16.30 5.46 -19.27
C THR A 102 -15.57 4.27 -19.87
N THR A 103 -14.37 4.52 -20.40
CA THR A 103 -13.50 3.47 -20.95
C THR A 103 -12.66 2.81 -19.85
N LEU A 104 -12.03 1.68 -20.17
CA LEU A 104 -11.13 0.99 -19.25
C LEU A 104 -9.90 1.87 -18.89
N GLU A 105 -9.39 2.66 -19.83
CA GLU A 105 -8.36 3.68 -19.57
C GLU A 105 -8.88 4.80 -18.66
N ASP A 106 -10.09 5.29 -18.90
CA ASP A 106 -10.70 6.32 -18.04
C ASP A 106 -10.87 5.81 -16.61
N LEU A 107 -11.25 4.55 -16.41
CA LEU A 107 -11.37 3.94 -15.08
C LEU A 107 -10.04 3.93 -14.32
N VAL A 108 -8.92 3.65 -15.01
CA VAL A 108 -7.58 3.78 -14.42
C VAL A 108 -7.30 5.21 -14.00
N GLY A 109 -7.64 6.17 -14.87
CA GLY A 109 -7.55 7.60 -14.57
C GLY A 109 -8.37 8.00 -13.35
N LEU A 110 -9.62 7.53 -13.25
CA LEU A 110 -10.52 7.82 -12.13
C LEU A 110 -9.99 7.27 -10.80
N ILE A 111 -9.44 6.05 -10.78
CA ILE A 111 -8.86 5.47 -9.57
C ILE A 111 -7.61 6.24 -9.13
N ASN A 112 -6.68 6.49 -10.05
CA ASN A 112 -5.40 7.13 -9.73
C ASN A 112 -5.54 8.61 -9.34
N ASN A 113 -6.56 9.30 -9.86
CA ASN A 113 -6.80 10.71 -9.57
C ASN A 113 -7.91 10.94 -8.52
N ASP A 114 -8.47 9.87 -7.93
CA ASP A 114 -9.43 10.02 -6.85
C ASP A 114 -8.76 10.62 -5.60
N ALA A 115 -9.31 11.73 -5.12
CA ALA A 115 -8.84 12.41 -3.90
C ALA A 115 -8.96 11.51 -2.66
N ASN A 116 -9.83 10.50 -2.69
CA ASN A 116 -10.03 9.55 -1.60
C ASN A 116 -9.24 8.24 -1.77
N ASN A 117 -8.37 8.14 -2.76
CA ASN A 117 -7.58 6.93 -2.99
C ASN A 117 -6.76 6.55 -1.75
N PRO A 118 -6.94 5.34 -1.19
CA PRO A 118 -6.31 4.88 0.05
C PRO A 118 -4.84 4.45 -0.11
N GLY A 119 -4.25 4.58 -1.31
CA GLY A 119 -2.88 4.14 -1.63
C GLY A 119 -2.85 2.93 -2.57
N VAL A 120 -3.71 2.93 -3.57
CA VAL A 120 -3.76 1.94 -4.65
C VAL A 120 -3.42 2.62 -5.98
N THR A 121 -2.53 2.02 -6.75
CA THR A 121 -2.19 2.44 -8.11
C THR A 121 -2.85 1.51 -9.13
N ALA A 122 -3.68 2.05 -10.02
CA ALA A 122 -4.29 1.32 -11.13
C ALA A 122 -3.42 1.40 -12.39
N THR A 123 -3.33 0.29 -13.13
CA THR A 123 -2.63 0.20 -14.42
C THR A 123 -3.34 -0.77 -15.36
N LEU A 124 -3.06 -0.70 -16.66
CA LEU A 124 -3.49 -1.71 -17.62
C LEU A 124 -2.32 -2.63 -17.97
N LEU A 125 -2.59 -3.93 -17.96
CA LEU A 125 -1.67 -4.97 -18.40
C LEU A 125 -2.22 -5.64 -19.66
N TYR A 126 -1.50 -5.53 -20.77
CA TYR A 126 -1.83 -6.30 -21.97
C TYR A 126 -1.22 -7.70 -21.87
N TYR A 127 -2.07 -8.72 -21.83
CA TYR A 127 -1.68 -10.13 -21.74
C TYR A 127 -2.73 -11.01 -22.42
N ASN A 128 -2.27 -12.05 -23.12
CA ASN A 128 -3.16 -13.03 -23.78
C ASN A 128 -4.24 -12.39 -24.68
N ASP A 129 -3.85 -11.41 -25.49
CA ASP A 129 -4.71 -10.65 -26.40
C ASP A 129 -5.87 -9.88 -25.73
N ALA A 130 -5.71 -9.54 -24.45
CA ALA A 130 -6.64 -8.72 -23.68
C ALA A 130 -5.91 -7.70 -22.78
N TYR A 131 -6.59 -6.61 -22.47
CA TYR A 131 -6.20 -5.60 -21.50
C TYR A 131 -6.84 -5.90 -20.15
N HIS A 132 -6.01 -6.09 -19.13
CA HIS A 132 -6.42 -6.39 -17.77
C HIS A 132 -6.22 -5.17 -16.88
N LEU A 133 -7.25 -4.77 -16.14
CA LEU A 133 -7.10 -3.82 -15.04
C LEU A 133 -6.27 -4.46 -13.93
N VAL A 134 -5.20 -3.79 -13.53
CA VAL A 134 -4.34 -4.19 -12.42
C VAL A 134 -4.38 -3.13 -11.34
N LEU A 135 -4.70 -3.53 -10.12
CA LEU A 135 -4.62 -2.68 -8.93
C LEU A 135 -3.44 -3.11 -8.08
N ASN A 136 -2.55 -2.17 -7.79
CA ASN A 136 -1.36 -2.37 -7.00
C ASN A 136 -1.44 -1.57 -5.71
N GLY A 137 -1.37 -2.24 -4.56
CA GLY A 137 -1.14 -1.55 -3.28
C GLY A 137 0.22 -0.89 -3.26
N ASN A 138 0.32 0.31 -2.69
CA ASN A 138 1.58 1.03 -2.53
C ASN A 138 2.37 0.58 -1.29
N GLU A 139 1.73 -0.13 -0.37
CA GLU A 139 2.28 -0.61 0.89
C GLU A 139 2.19 -2.14 0.99
N ALA A 140 3.11 -2.72 1.76
CA ALA A 140 3.21 -4.16 1.95
C ALA A 140 2.67 -4.57 3.32
N GLY A 141 2.02 -5.75 3.39
CA GLY A 141 1.57 -6.33 4.65
C GLY A 141 0.10 -6.73 4.65
N THR A 142 -0.32 -7.42 5.70
CA THR A 142 -1.66 -8.03 5.80
C THR A 142 -2.79 -7.02 5.89
N ASP A 143 -2.50 -5.80 6.36
CA ASP A 143 -3.49 -4.71 6.46
C ASP A 143 -3.76 -4.06 5.09
N TYR A 144 -2.77 -4.13 4.19
CA TYR A 144 -2.75 -3.50 2.87
C TYR A 144 -3.26 -4.44 1.77
N GLN A 145 -4.41 -5.05 2.01
CA GLN A 145 -5.07 -5.93 1.04
C GLN A 145 -6.05 -5.15 0.19
N VAL A 146 -5.97 -5.33 -1.13
CA VAL A 146 -7.00 -4.88 -2.07
C VAL A 146 -8.15 -5.88 -2.06
N LYS A 147 -9.36 -5.41 -1.75
CA LYS A 147 -10.59 -6.23 -1.86
C LYS A 147 -11.60 -5.50 -2.72
N ILE A 148 -12.13 -6.20 -3.73
CA ILE A 148 -13.24 -5.69 -4.54
C ILE A 148 -14.55 -6.12 -3.90
N ASN A 149 -15.44 -5.17 -3.63
CA ASN A 149 -16.78 -5.49 -3.12
C ASN A 149 -17.68 -5.83 -4.32
N LEU A 150 -17.69 -7.09 -4.72
CA LEU A 150 -18.43 -7.57 -5.89
C LEU A 150 -19.95 -7.50 -5.75
N GLY A 151 -20.48 -7.43 -4.51
CA GLY A 151 -21.93 -7.30 -4.27
C GLY A 151 -22.45 -5.92 -4.67
N ASP A 152 -21.63 -4.90 -4.44
CA ASP A 152 -22.00 -3.49 -4.62
C ASP A 152 -21.30 -2.84 -5.83
N THR A 153 -20.32 -3.53 -6.43
CA THR A 153 -19.68 -3.11 -7.68
C THR A 153 -20.60 -3.48 -8.84
N GLU A 154 -20.94 -2.52 -9.69
CA GLU A 154 -21.86 -2.66 -10.82
C GLU A 154 -21.16 -2.74 -12.18
N VAL A 155 -19.91 -2.29 -12.25
CA VAL A 155 -19.08 -2.25 -13.46
C VAL A 155 -18.01 -3.34 -13.47
N MET A 156 -17.46 -3.66 -14.65
CA MET A 156 -16.49 -4.76 -14.79
C MET A 156 -17.03 -6.11 -14.26
N LYS A 157 -18.35 -6.29 -14.24
CA LYS A 157 -18.95 -7.61 -14.07
C LYS A 157 -18.62 -8.39 -15.33
N SER A 158 -17.91 -9.51 -15.20
CA SER A 158 -17.94 -10.54 -16.25
C SER A 158 -19.41 -10.71 -16.61
N ASN A 159 -19.79 -10.49 -17.87
CA ASN A 159 -21.16 -10.64 -18.35
C ASN A 159 -21.67 -12.06 -18.06
N SER A 160 -22.11 -12.31 -16.84
CA SER A 160 -22.99 -13.40 -16.47
C SER A 160 -24.40 -12.82 -16.32
N GLU A 161 -24.81 -11.99 -17.27
CA GLU A 161 -26.24 -11.80 -17.50
C GLU A 161 -26.76 -13.15 -18.01
N PHE A 162 -27.19 -14.02 -17.11
CA PHE A 162 -28.17 -15.02 -17.46
C PHE A 162 -29.47 -14.28 -17.79
N THR A 163 -29.59 -13.78 -19.02
CA THR A 163 -30.86 -13.33 -19.57
C THR A 163 -31.66 -14.55 -19.98
N TYR A 164 -32.87 -14.68 -19.43
CA TYR A 164 -33.91 -15.51 -20.03
C TYR A 164 -35.16 -14.62 -20.19
N ASN A 165 -35.53 -14.36 -21.45
CA ASN A 165 -36.76 -13.66 -21.86
C ASN A 165 -36.95 -12.19 -21.41
N ASN A 166 -35.91 -11.35 -21.47
CA ASN A 166 -36.02 -9.88 -21.35
C ASN A 166 -36.55 -9.30 -20.02
N ASP A 167 -36.72 -10.11 -18.97
CA ASP A 167 -36.99 -9.59 -17.62
C ASP A 167 -35.72 -9.60 -16.78
N ASN A 168 -35.36 -8.44 -16.23
CA ASN A 168 -34.19 -8.28 -15.37
C ASN A 168 -34.41 -9.07 -14.07
N ALA A 169 -33.73 -10.22 -13.93
CA ALA A 169 -33.82 -11.06 -12.74
C ALA A 169 -33.11 -10.36 -11.57
N THR A 170 -33.87 -9.66 -10.75
CA THR A 170 -33.41 -9.14 -9.45
C THR A 170 -33.08 -10.31 -8.51
N LEU A 171 -31.82 -10.78 -8.56
CA LEU A 171 -31.33 -11.99 -7.89
C LEU A 171 -30.97 -11.77 -6.41
N SER A 172 -31.94 -11.33 -5.62
CA SER A 172 -31.78 -11.14 -4.17
C SER A 172 -31.67 -12.45 -3.35
N THR A 173 -31.63 -13.67 -3.93
CA THR A 173 -31.85 -14.86 -3.07
C THR A 173 -31.16 -16.19 -3.39
N LYS A 174 -30.30 -16.36 -4.41
CA LYS A 174 -29.74 -17.72 -4.63
C LYS A 174 -28.44 -17.85 -5.45
N ILE A 175 -27.43 -17.03 -5.17
CA ILE A 175 -26.06 -17.28 -5.66
C ILE A 175 -25.13 -17.36 -4.44
N MET A 176 -25.25 -18.44 -3.67
CA MET A 176 -24.26 -18.81 -2.64
C MET A 176 -23.41 -20.02 -3.04
N ASP A 177 -23.62 -20.58 -4.24
CA ASP A 177 -22.87 -21.73 -4.76
C ASP A 177 -22.40 -21.43 -6.19
N LEU A 178 -21.22 -20.84 -6.37
CA LEU A 178 -20.46 -20.92 -7.63
C LEU A 178 -18.97 -20.68 -7.36
N ASP A 179 -18.31 -21.80 -7.12
CA ASP A 179 -16.87 -22.07 -7.10
C ASP A 179 -16.19 -21.76 -8.45
N SER A 180 -16.19 -20.50 -8.90
CA SER A 180 -15.56 -20.12 -10.16
C SER A 180 -15.15 -18.64 -10.29
N ILE A 181 -14.70 -17.99 -9.22
CA ILE A 181 -13.86 -16.79 -9.38
C ILE A 181 -12.44 -17.21 -9.01
N SER A 182 -11.70 -17.66 -10.03
CA SER A 182 -10.26 -17.93 -9.93
C SER A 182 -9.51 -16.61 -9.73
N LEU A 183 -9.57 -16.08 -8.51
CA LEU A 183 -8.76 -14.96 -8.04
C LEU A 183 -7.34 -15.47 -7.80
N VAL A 184 -6.38 -15.07 -8.64
CA VAL A 184 -4.96 -15.29 -8.34
C VAL A 184 -4.56 -14.28 -7.26
N ARG A 185 -4.71 -14.69 -6.00
CA ARG A 185 -4.39 -13.89 -4.82
C ARG A 185 -3.01 -14.31 -4.29
N VAL A 186 -2.10 -13.36 -4.15
CA VAL A 186 -0.78 -13.62 -3.53
C VAL A 186 -0.84 -13.15 -2.07
N ILE A 187 -1.44 -13.96 -1.20
CA ILE A 187 -1.52 -13.64 0.24
C ILE A 187 -0.14 -13.86 0.89
N SER A 188 0.36 -12.86 1.62
CA SER A 188 1.59 -12.95 2.44
C SER A 188 1.28 -12.65 3.90
N LEU A 189 1.63 -13.56 4.82
CA LEU A 189 1.35 -13.49 6.26
C LEU A 189 2.61 -13.06 7.02
N LEU A 190 2.55 -12.00 7.82
CA LEU A 190 3.66 -11.58 8.68
C LEU A 190 3.45 -12.10 10.11
N LEU A 191 4.30 -13.03 10.57
CA LEU A 191 4.51 -13.30 12.00
C LEU A 191 5.95 -12.93 12.35
N LEU A 192 6.16 -11.70 12.85
CA LEU A 192 7.38 -11.35 13.57
C LEU A 192 7.14 -11.64 15.06
N SER A 193 7.54 -12.81 15.54
CA SER A 193 7.56 -13.10 16.97
C SER A 193 8.93 -12.73 17.55
N VAL A 194 9.05 -11.59 18.22
CA VAL A 194 10.25 -11.25 19.01
C VAL A 194 10.09 -11.88 20.38
N THR A 195 10.71 -13.04 20.60
CA THR A 195 10.76 -13.68 21.93
C THR A 195 11.95 -13.11 22.71
N SER A 196 11.65 -12.30 23.72
CA SER A 196 12.49 -11.83 24.86
C SER A 196 13.93 -12.35 24.93
N CYS A 197 14.94 -11.48 25.12
CA CYS A 197 16.19 -11.95 25.71
C CYS A 197 17.11 -10.92 26.38
N ARG A 198 17.89 -11.47 27.32
CA ARG A 198 18.84 -10.90 28.29
C ARG A 198 20.16 -10.43 27.64
N CYS A 199 20.74 -9.38 28.20
CA CYS A 199 22.08 -8.88 27.86
C CYS A 199 23.18 -9.48 28.76
N SER A 200 24.32 -9.83 28.16
CA SER A 200 25.62 -9.81 28.86
C SER A 200 26.38 -8.58 28.40
N VAL A 201 26.71 -7.71 29.34
CA VAL A 201 27.57 -6.54 29.13
C VAL A 201 29.03 -7.00 29.16
N THR A 202 29.81 -6.61 28.17
CA THR A 202 31.27 -6.50 28.35
C THR A 202 31.77 -5.22 27.68
N PRO A 203 32.82 -4.62 28.26
CA PRO A 203 32.95 -3.18 28.49
C PRO A 203 33.47 -2.36 27.31
#